data_AF-A0A6P4ZDB9-F1
#
_entry.id   AF-A0A6P4ZDB9-F1
#
_cell.length_a   1.000
_cell.length_b   1.000
_cell.length_c   1.000
_cell.angle_alpha   90.00
_cell.angle_beta   90.00
_cell.angle_gamma   90.00
#
_symmetry.space_group_name_H-M   'P 1'
#
loop_
_entity.id
_entity.type
_entity.pdbx_description
1 polymer ?
#
loop_
_entity_poly.entity_id
_entity_poly.type
_entity_poly.pdbx_seq_one_letter_code
_entity_poly.pdbx_strand_id
1 'polypeptide(L)'
;MMAEEGGIGGKRGGPKGKQGTKGQKQIVEENKATIKFYLYVIAGANALYLLPTLFLYWDSFSWVTGCLLGFATLVYLASLQSMRSMARPTYSESGALMDGGIDLNMESGMAEHLKDIVLLTAIVQVISIFSNYFWLLWLLVPGYAFYLLWVNILAPWIFAPAPEVDEKKMKKMERRVGKQRF
;
A
#
# COMPACT_ATOMS: atom_id res chain seq x y z
N MET A 1 -21.87 -35.73 -47.99
CA MET A 1 -21.91 -34.55 -47.11
C MET A 1 -21.68 -35.08 -45.70
N MET A 2 -20.45 -35.21 -45.19
CA MET A 2 -19.48 -34.14 -44.86
C MET A 2 -20.14 -32.97 -44.11
N ALA A 3 -19.98 -32.93 -42.79
CA ALA A 3 -19.32 -31.82 -42.08
C ALA A 3 -19.06 -32.21 -40.60
N GLU A 4 -17.78 -32.17 -40.26
CA GLU A 4 -17.14 -32.17 -38.94
C GLU A 4 -17.36 -30.84 -38.18
N GLU A 5 -16.83 -30.80 -36.94
CA GLU A 5 -16.56 -29.65 -36.07
C GLU A 5 -17.69 -29.20 -35.12
N GLY A 6 -17.45 -28.93 -33.84
CA GLY A 6 -16.20 -28.81 -33.11
C GLY A 6 -16.43 -28.91 -31.60
N GLY A 7 -15.58 -29.68 -30.93
CA GLY A 7 -15.54 -29.80 -29.49
C GLY A 7 -15.03 -28.53 -28.85
N ILE A 8 -15.87 -27.85 -28.07
CA ILE A 8 -15.44 -26.74 -27.21
C ILE A 8 -14.92 -27.36 -25.91
N GLY A 9 -13.62 -27.68 -25.94
CA GLY A 9 -12.83 -27.94 -24.74
C GLY A 9 -12.81 -26.71 -23.85
N GLY A 10 -13.59 -26.72 -22.77
CA GLY A 10 -13.45 -25.79 -21.67
C GLY A 10 -12.07 -25.92 -21.05
N LYS A 11 -11.14 -25.05 -21.47
CA LYS A 11 -9.85 -24.84 -20.83
C LYS A 11 -10.10 -24.41 -19.38
N ARG A 12 -9.94 -25.35 -18.45
CA ARG A 12 -9.81 -25.05 -17.02
C ARG A 12 -8.60 -24.14 -16.88
N GLY A 13 -8.82 -22.91 -16.41
CA GLY A 13 -7.75 -22.03 -15.96
C GLY A 13 -6.98 -22.75 -14.87
N GLY A 14 -5.78 -23.23 -15.20
CA GLY A 14 -4.87 -23.77 -14.21
C GLY A 14 -4.50 -22.68 -13.20
N PRO A 15 -4.26 -23.03 -11.92
CA PRO A 15 -3.83 -22.06 -10.92
C PRO A 15 -2.57 -21.34 -11.42
N LYS A 16 -2.59 -20.00 -11.38
CA LYS A 16 -1.44 -19.13 -11.67
C LYS A 16 -0.20 -19.74 -11.04
N GLY A 17 0.82 -19.99 -11.86
CA GLY A 17 2.02 -20.71 -11.48
C GLY A 17 2.62 -20.15 -10.21
N LYS A 18 3.01 -21.03 -9.28
CA LYS A 18 3.79 -20.66 -8.11
C LYS A 18 5.04 -19.92 -8.61
N GLN A 19 5.17 -18.66 -8.24
CA GLN A 19 6.34 -17.84 -8.54
C GLN A 19 7.58 -18.61 -8.05
N GLY A 20 8.57 -18.81 -8.93
CA GLY A 20 9.76 -19.57 -8.60
C GLY A 20 10.45 -18.95 -7.37
N THR A 21 10.70 -19.74 -6.34
CA THR A 21 11.41 -19.29 -5.15
C THR A 21 12.84 -18.92 -5.52
N LYS A 22 13.13 -17.61 -5.54
CA LYS A 22 14.51 -17.09 -5.66
C LYS A 22 15.38 -17.63 -4.53
N GLY A 23 16.68 -17.75 -4.77
CA GLY A 23 17.62 -18.18 -3.73
C GLY A 23 17.72 -17.16 -2.59
N GLN A 24 17.78 -17.62 -1.34
CA GLN A 24 17.82 -16.75 -0.15
C GLN A 24 18.97 -15.73 -0.19
N LYS A 25 20.15 -16.12 -0.69
CA LYS A 25 21.29 -15.19 -0.86
C LYS A 25 20.99 -14.08 -1.88
N GLN A 26 20.34 -14.42 -2.98
CA GLN A 26 19.94 -13.47 -4.01
C GLN A 26 18.91 -12.48 -3.47
N ILE A 27 17.92 -12.96 -2.69
CA ILE A 27 16.92 -12.09 -2.03
C ILE A 27 17.60 -11.05 -1.14
N VAL A 28 18.59 -11.45 -0.33
CA VAL A 28 19.32 -10.51 0.54
C VAL A 28 20.05 -9.44 -0.26
N GLU A 29 20.70 -9.82 -1.36
CA GLU A 29 21.45 -8.89 -2.21
C GLU A 29 20.51 -7.92 -2.94
N GLU A 30 19.44 -8.44 -3.56
CA GLU A 30 18.42 -7.64 -4.21
C GLU A 30 17.75 -6.67 -3.24
N ASN A 31 17.37 -7.13 -2.04
CA ASN A 31 16.79 -6.29 -0.99
C ASN A 31 17.71 -5.14 -0.59
N LYS A 32 19.01 -5.40 -0.43
CA LYS A 32 20.01 -4.35 -0.14
C LYS A 32 20.09 -3.34 -1.28
N ALA A 33 20.12 -3.81 -2.52
CA ALA A 33 20.15 -2.94 -3.70
C ALA A 33 18.89 -2.08 -3.79
N THR A 34 17.71 -2.66 -3.56
CA THR A 34 16.43 -1.95 -3.51
C THR A 34 16.44 -0.86 -2.45
N ILE A 35 16.80 -1.17 -1.20
CA ILE A 35 16.83 -0.15 -0.13
C ILE A 35 17.82 0.98 -0.47
N LYS A 36 19.00 0.67 -1.02
CA LYS A 36 19.96 1.67 -1.46
C LYS A 36 19.41 2.56 -2.58
N PHE A 37 18.74 1.98 -3.57
CA PHE A 37 18.09 2.73 -4.63
C PHE A 37 17.09 3.75 -4.08
N TYR A 38 16.18 3.33 -3.18
CA TYR A 38 15.20 4.25 -2.58
C TYR A 38 15.84 5.28 -1.66
N LEU A 39 16.94 4.96 -0.98
CA LEU A 39 17.74 5.95 -0.26
C LEU A 39 18.31 7.03 -1.19
N TYR A 40 18.83 6.65 -2.36
CA TYR A 40 19.31 7.61 -3.35
C TYR A 40 18.19 8.45 -3.95
N VAL A 41 17.01 7.86 -4.19
CA VAL A 41 15.82 8.60 -4.63
C VAL A 41 15.44 9.67 -3.59
N ILE A 42 15.38 9.30 -2.31
CA ILE A 42 15.05 10.22 -1.21
C ILE A 42 16.11 11.32 -1.08
N ALA A 43 17.39 10.95 -1.11
CA ALA A 43 18.49 11.91 -1.05
C ALA A 43 18.47 12.87 -2.25
N GLY A 44 18.23 12.34 -3.45
CA GLY A 44 18.09 13.11 -4.68
C GLY A 44 16.90 14.07 -4.63
N ALA A 45 15.72 13.62 -4.19
CA ALA A 45 14.54 14.48 -4.05
C ALA A 45 14.77 15.59 -3.02
N ASN A 46 15.41 15.30 -1.89
CA ASN A 46 15.76 16.31 -0.90
C ASN A 46 16.78 17.30 -1.44
N ALA A 47 17.83 16.85 -2.12
CA ALA A 47 18.82 17.73 -2.72
C ALA A 47 18.18 18.63 -3.81
N LEU A 48 17.38 18.04 -4.70
CA LEU A 48 16.70 18.76 -5.76
C LEU A 48 15.70 19.78 -5.25
N TYR A 49 15.05 19.52 -4.11
CA TYR A 49 14.14 20.48 -3.49
C TYR A 49 14.87 21.54 -2.66
N LEU A 50 15.69 21.10 -1.71
CA LEU A 50 16.30 21.99 -0.72
C LEU A 50 17.36 22.89 -1.34
N LEU A 51 18.16 22.44 -2.30
CA LEU A 51 19.21 23.29 -2.87
C LEU A 51 18.60 24.53 -3.57
N PRO A 52 17.67 24.41 -4.54
CA PRO A 52 17.04 25.58 -5.13
C PRO A 52 16.26 26.41 -4.12
N THR A 53 15.54 25.78 -3.19
CA THR A 53 14.77 26.51 -2.17
C THR A 53 15.67 27.34 -1.26
N LEU A 54 16.80 26.81 -0.81
CA LEU A 54 17.71 27.52 0.08
C LEU A 54 18.51 28.61 -0.65
N PHE A 55 18.94 28.36 -1.90
CA PHE A 55 19.78 29.31 -2.64
C PHE A 55 19.01 30.39 -3.41
N LEU A 56 17.79 30.09 -3.89
CA LEU A 56 17.02 31.00 -4.76
C LEU A 56 15.72 31.51 -4.12
N TYR A 57 15.13 30.76 -3.20
CA TYR A 57 13.78 31.03 -2.65
C TYR A 57 13.74 31.12 -1.12
N TRP A 58 14.85 31.54 -0.51
CA TRP A 58 14.98 31.60 0.96
C TRP A 58 13.85 32.42 1.61
N ASP A 59 13.52 33.58 1.05
CA ASP A 59 12.47 34.47 1.57
C ASP A 59 11.05 33.91 1.41
N SER A 60 10.85 32.96 0.50
CA SER A 60 9.58 32.28 0.27
C SER A 60 9.36 31.09 1.20
N PHE A 61 10.33 30.78 2.06
CA PHE A 61 10.22 29.65 3.00
C PHE A 61 9.27 29.99 4.14
N SER A 62 8.09 29.37 4.11
CA SER A 62 7.06 29.54 5.15
C SER A 62 7.12 28.43 6.19
N TRP A 63 6.57 28.67 7.39
CA TRP A 63 6.36 27.64 8.40
C TRP A 63 5.58 26.43 7.86
N VAL A 64 4.58 26.67 6.99
CA VAL A 64 3.78 25.62 6.35
C VAL A 64 4.64 24.72 5.47
N THR A 65 5.54 25.31 4.68
CA THR A 65 6.51 24.57 3.86
C THR A 65 7.43 23.72 4.75
N GLY A 66 7.88 24.27 5.87
CA GLY A 66 8.66 23.52 6.87
C GLY A 66 7.90 22.33 7.45
N CYS A 67 6.63 22.49 7.82
CA CYS A 67 5.79 21.39 8.30
C CYS A 67 5.57 20.31 7.23
N LEU A 68 5.31 20.70 5.99
CA LEU A 68 5.13 19.77 4.87
C LEU A 68 6.39 18.96 4.59
N LEU A 69 7.56 19.60 4.61
CA LEU A 69 8.85 18.92 4.48
C LEU A 69 9.12 17.98 5.65
N GLY A 70 8.88 18.43 6.88
CA GLY A 70 9.03 17.59 8.07
C GLY A 70 8.14 16.34 7.99
N PHE A 71 6.89 16.50 7.54
CA PHE A 71 5.98 15.38 7.35
C PHE A 71 6.42 14.46 6.20
N ALA A 72 6.89 15.00 5.07
CA ALA A 72 7.47 14.21 3.99
C ALA A 72 8.69 13.39 4.47
N THR A 73 9.58 14.00 5.27
CA THR A 73 10.70 13.30 5.92
C THR A 73 10.23 12.16 6.80
N LEU A 74 9.19 12.37 7.62
CA LEU A 74 8.62 11.30 8.44
C LEU A 74 8.08 10.14 7.59
N VAL A 75 7.40 10.45 6.47
CA VAL A 75 6.88 9.41 5.56
C VAL A 75 8.02 8.63 4.90
N TYR A 76 9.09 9.29 4.45
CA TYR A 76 10.28 8.59 3.93
C TYR A 76 10.91 7.67 4.97
N LEU A 77 11.09 8.17 6.21
CA LEU A 77 11.68 7.40 7.29
C LEU A 77 10.81 6.19 7.66
N ALA A 78 9.50 6.39 7.78
CA ALA A 78 8.54 5.32 8.08
C ALA A 78 8.55 4.24 6.99
N SER A 79 8.51 4.63 5.72
CA SER A 79 8.54 3.69 4.58
C SER A 79 9.87 2.95 4.48
N LEU A 80 11.00 3.64 4.63
CA LEU A 80 12.33 3.00 4.65
C LEU A 80 12.50 2.04 5.82
N GLN A 81 12.06 2.44 7.02
CA GLN A 81 12.15 1.60 8.21
C GLN A 81 11.29 0.35 8.05
N SER A 82 10.09 0.49 7.48
CA SER A 82 9.20 -0.63 7.19
C SER A 82 9.82 -1.58 6.16
N MET A 83 10.39 -1.06 5.06
CA MET A 83 11.12 -1.88 4.08
C MET A 83 12.32 -2.60 4.68
N ARG A 84 13.12 -1.92 5.53
CA ARG A 84 14.26 -2.54 6.23
C ARG A 84 13.83 -3.64 7.19
N SER A 85 12.70 -3.45 7.87
CA SER A 85 12.16 -4.47 8.77
C SER A 85 11.72 -5.73 8.00
N MET A 86 11.09 -5.56 6.83
CA MET A 86 10.67 -6.67 5.98
C MET A 86 11.87 -7.41 5.35
N ALA A 87 12.91 -6.68 4.96
CA ALA A 87 14.10 -7.21 4.33
C ALA A 87 15.15 -7.77 5.31
N ARG A 88 14.84 -7.88 6.61
CA ARG A 88 15.82 -8.26 7.63
C ARG A 88 16.18 -9.75 7.50
N PRO A 89 17.45 -10.09 7.19
CA PRO A 89 17.87 -11.49 7.14
C PRO A 89 18.07 -12.08 8.54
N THR A 90 17.85 -13.39 8.65
CA THR A 90 18.08 -14.19 9.85
C THR A 90 19.19 -15.21 9.59
N TYR A 91 20.17 -15.26 10.48
CA TYR A 91 21.32 -16.16 10.41
C TYR A 91 21.32 -17.13 11.59
N SER A 92 21.88 -18.32 11.41
CA SER A 92 22.08 -19.31 12.48
C SER A 92 23.22 -18.90 13.41
N GLU A 93 23.35 -19.58 14.55
CA GLU A 93 24.48 -19.40 15.48
C GLU A 93 25.84 -19.68 14.81
N SER A 94 25.86 -20.54 13.79
CA SER A 94 27.04 -20.82 12.96
C SER A 94 27.30 -19.80 11.84
N GLY A 95 26.46 -18.77 11.71
CA GLY A 95 26.57 -17.73 10.67
C GLY A 95 26.02 -18.12 9.30
N ALA A 96 25.35 -19.27 9.18
CA ALA A 96 24.69 -19.67 7.94
C ALA A 96 23.39 -18.89 7.76
N LEU A 97 23.11 -18.46 6.52
CA LEU A 97 21.87 -17.76 6.19
C LEU A 97 20.67 -18.73 6.32
N MET A 98 19.77 -18.45 7.25
CA MET A 98 18.55 -19.25 7.45
C MET A 98 17.37 -18.68 6.67
N ASP A 99 17.23 -17.36 6.68
CA ASP A 99 16.16 -16.64 5.98
C ASP A 99 16.70 -15.29 5.47
N GLY A 100 16.43 -14.97 4.20
CA GLY A 100 16.80 -13.71 3.55
C GLY A 100 15.86 -12.55 3.85
N GLY A 101 14.76 -12.83 4.56
CA GLY A 101 13.67 -11.89 4.78
C GLY A 101 12.68 -11.89 3.61
N ILE A 102 11.66 -11.03 3.70
CA ILE A 102 10.66 -10.87 2.65
C ILE A 102 11.32 -10.23 1.43
N ASP A 103 11.15 -10.83 0.24
CA ASP A 103 11.59 -10.23 -1.02
C ASP A 103 10.79 -8.95 -1.28
N LEU A 104 11.47 -7.81 -1.23
CA LEU A 104 10.86 -6.50 -1.49
C LEU A 104 10.40 -6.36 -2.94
N ASN A 105 10.94 -7.15 -3.87
CA ASN A 105 10.64 -7.15 -5.30
C ASN A 105 9.61 -8.22 -5.69
N MET A 106 8.95 -8.85 -4.73
CA MET A 106 7.85 -9.77 -4.98
C MET A 106 6.64 -9.01 -5.56
N GLU A 107 6.08 -9.50 -6.66
CA GLU A 107 4.90 -8.93 -7.31
C GLU A 107 3.69 -8.99 -6.35
N SER A 108 2.98 -7.87 -6.17
CA SER A 108 1.82 -7.77 -5.27
C SER A 108 2.15 -7.86 -3.76
N GLY A 109 3.38 -7.55 -3.35
CA GLY A 109 3.76 -7.49 -1.93
C GLY A 109 3.50 -6.12 -1.28
N MET A 110 3.37 -6.07 0.05
CA MET A 110 3.27 -4.81 0.82
C MET A 110 4.43 -3.83 0.55
N ALA A 111 5.59 -4.35 0.16
CA ALA A 111 6.74 -3.54 -0.21
C ALA A 111 6.50 -2.68 -1.45
N GLU A 112 5.65 -3.12 -2.39
CA GLU A 112 5.28 -2.35 -3.59
C GLU A 112 4.58 -1.04 -3.19
N HIS A 113 3.61 -1.13 -2.28
CA HIS A 113 2.93 0.06 -1.77
C HIS A 113 3.87 1.02 -1.04
N LEU A 114 4.84 0.52 -0.28
CA LEU A 114 5.84 1.38 0.38
C LEU A 114 6.75 2.07 -0.63
N LYS A 115 7.15 1.37 -1.69
CA LYS A 115 7.93 1.92 -2.79
C LYS A 115 7.16 3.03 -3.51
N ASP A 116 5.88 2.79 -3.81
CA ASP A 116 4.99 3.77 -4.43
C ASP A 116 4.82 5.01 -3.56
N ILE A 117 4.65 4.84 -2.23
CA ILE A 117 4.58 5.96 -1.29
C ILE A 117 5.86 6.79 -1.33
N VAL A 118 7.04 6.15 -1.35
CA VAL A 118 8.33 6.87 -1.43
C VAL A 118 8.44 7.60 -2.78
N LEU A 119 8.14 6.93 -3.89
CA LEU A 119 8.24 7.53 -5.22
C LEU A 119 7.26 8.69 -5.39
N LEU A 120 6.00 8.52 -4.95
CA LEU A 120 4.98 9.56 -4.99
C LEU A 120 5.41 10.78 -4.18
N THR A 121 5.89 10.55 -2.95
CA THR A 121 6.36 11.64 -2.08
C THR A 121 7.56 12.37 -2.71
N ALA A 122 8.49 11.63 -3.34
CA ALA A 122 9.63 12.22 -4.05
C ALA A 122 9.20 13.08 -5.24
N ILE A 123 8.28 12.58 -6.06
CA ILE A 123 7.75 13.33 -7.21
C ILE A 123 7.04 14.58 -6.72
N VAL A 124 6.10 14.46 -5.77
CA VAL A 124 5.36 15.59 -5.20
C VAL A 124 6.32 16.63 -4.63
N GLN A 125 7.33 16.21 -3.87
CA GLN A 125 8.31 17.12 -3.31
C GLN A 125 9.03 17.89 -4.43
N VAL A 126 9.60 17.22 -5.42
CA VAL A 126 10.37 17.86 -6.50
C VAL A 126 9.51 18.82 -7.34
N ILE A 127 8.29 18.44 -7.72
CA ILE A 127 7.42 19.34 -8.51
C ILE A 127 6.93 20.53 -7.68
N SER A 128 6.89 20.42 -6.35
CA SER A 128 6.48 21.50 -5.46
C SER A 128 7.48 22.67 -5.42
N ILE A 129 8.66 22.53 -6.04
CA ILE A 129 9.57 23.65 -6.28
C ILE A 129 8.90 24.73 -7.15
N PHE A 130 8.11 24.31 -8.15
CA PHE A 130 7.43 25.25 -9.05
C PHE A 130 6.22 25.91 -8.39
N SER A 131 5.54 25.20 -7.49
CA SER A 131 4.38 25.72 -6.77
C SER A 131 4.07 24.91 -5.51
N ASN A 132 3.84 25.60 -4.39
CA ASN A 132 3.43 24.94 -3.14
C ASN A 132 2.07 24.23 -3.25
N TYR A 133 1.22 24.57 -4.23
CA TYR A 133 -0.05 23.87 -4.43
C TYR A 133 0.12 22.40 -4.83
N PHE A 134 1.27 22.01 -5.40
CA PHE A 134 1.50 20.62 -5.77
C PHE A 134 1.57 19.66 -4.57
N TRP A 135 1.85 20.15 -3.36
CA TRP A 135 1.71 19.37 -2.14
C TRP A 135 0.30 18.80 -1.95
N LEU A 136 -0.73 19.44 -2.52
CA LEU A 136 -2.11 18.95 -2.47
C LEU A 136 -2.31 17.66 -3.27
N LEU A 137 -1.48 17.38 -4.28
CA LEU A 137 -1.55 16.12 -5.04
C LEU A 137 -1.32 14.91 -4.13
N TRP A 138 -0.57 15.09 -3.06
CA TRP A 138 -0.34 14.05 -2.06
C TRP A 138 -1.61 13.66 -1.30
N LEU A 139 -2.58 14.57 -1.17
CA LEU A 139 -3.86 14.32 -0.51
C LEU A 139 -4.83 13.51 -1.37
N LEU A 140 -4.57 13.35 -2.67
CA LEU A 140 -5.44 12.57 -3.56
C LEU A 140 -5.52 11.10 -3.14
N VAL A 141 -4.40 10.51 -2.70
CA VAL A 141 -4.34 9.11 -2.25
C VAL A 141 -5.14 8.86 -0.96
N PRO A 142 -4.89 9.57 0.16
CA PRO A 142 -5.70 9.40 1.36
C PRO A 142 -7.15 9.87 1.15
N GLY A 143 -7.39 10.88 0.31
CA GLY A 143 -8.73 11.31 -0.06
C GLY A 143 -9.51 10.21 -0.78
N TYR A 144 -8.88 9.52 -1.73
CA TYR A 144 -9.50 8.38 -2.42
C TYR A 144 -9.72 7.18 -1.49
N ALA A 145 -8.76 6.87 -0.62
CA ALA A 145 -8.92 5.82 0.38
C ALA A 145 -10.07 6.12 1.35
N PHE A 146 -10.19 7.37 1.80
CA PHE A 146 -11.30 7.83 2.62
C PHE A 146 -12.63 7.72 1.87
N TYR A 147 -12.67 8.11 0.59
CA TYR A 147 -13.86 7.95 -0.24
C TYR A 147 -14.31 6.48 -0.35
N LEU A 148 -13.39 5.54 -0.57
CA LEU A 148 -13.72 4.12 -0.59
C LEU A 148 -14.26 3.63 0.76
N LEU A 149 -13.65 4.05 1.86
CA LEU A 149 -14.10 3.69 3.20
C LEU A 149 -15.48 4.30 3.49
N TRP A 150 -15.71 5.53 3.05
CA TRP A 150 -16.98 6.22 3.17
C TRP A 150 -18.10 5.47 2.44
N VAL A 151 -17.91 5.17 1.16
CA VAL A 151 -18.96 4.54 0.33
C VAL A 151 -19.21 3.07 0.70
N ASN A 152 -18.16 2.32 1.06
CA ASN A 152 -18.30 0.88 1.27
C ASN A 152 -18.59 0.48 2.72
N ILE A 153 -18.18 1.29 3.71
CA ILE A 153 -18.27 0.94 5.12
C ILE A 153 -19.16 1.92 5.88
N LEU A 154 -18.80 3.21 5.88
CA LEU A 154 -19.48 4.19 6.75
C LEU A 154 -20.89 4.50 6.26
N ALA A 155 -21.08 4.80 4.98
CA ALA A 155 -22.38 5.19 4.46
C ALA A 155 -23.42 4.05 4.59
N PRO A 156 -23.13 2.79 4.23
CA PRO A 156 -24.07 1.69 4.45
C PRO A 156 -24.37 1.45 5.93
N TRP A 157 -23.41 1.66 6.83
CA TRP A 157 -23.61 1.48 8.27
C TRP A 157 -24.45 2.60 8.89
N ILE A 158 -24.18 3.86 8.52
CA ILE A 158 -24.89 5.05 9.04
C ILE A 158 -26.31 5.14 8.46
N PHE A 159 -26.47 4.80 7.18
CA PHE A 159 -27.74 4.93 6.46
C PHE A 159 -28.42 3.58 6.21
N ALA A 160 -28.05 2.53 6.96
CA ALA A 160 -28.74 1.25 6.90
C ALA A 160 -30.23 1.48 7.20
N PRO A 161 -31.16 1.06 6.33
CA PRO A 161 -32.58 1.12 6.65
C PRO A 161 -32.83 0.33 7.94
N ALA A 162 -33.67 0.88 8.82
CA ALA A 162 -34.07 0.16 10.02
C ALA A 162 -34.57 -1.23 9.60
N PRO A 163 -34.16 -2.31 10.30
CA PRO A 163 -34.58 -3.65 9.93
C PRO A 163 -36.10 -3.66 9.91
N GLU A 164 -36.68 -3.88 8.74
CA GLU A 164 -38.12 -4.08 8.62
C GLU A 164 -38.46 -5.26 9.52
N VAL A 165 -39.08 -4.95 10.65
CA VAL A 165 -39.56 -5.95 11.60
C VAL A 165 -40.68 -6.67 10.89
N ASP A 166 -40.32 -7.72 10.16
CA ASP A 166 -41.26 -8.65 9.56
C ASP A 166 -42.04 -9.27 10.72
N GLU A 167 -43.20 -8.69 11.05
CA GLU A 167 -44.06 -9.07 12.18
C GLU A 167 -44.36 -10.59 12.18
N LYS A 168 -44.33 -11.21 10.99
CA LYS A 168 -44.47 -12.66 10.80
C LYS A 168 -43.27 -13.45 11.34
N LYS A 169 -42.04 -12.93 11.23
CA LYS A 169 -40.83 -13.56 11.81
C LYS A 169 -40.79 -13.38 13.33
N MET A 170 -41.19 -12.22 13.85
CA MET A 170 -41.29 -12.01 15.31
C MET A 170 -42.33 -12.95 15.94
N LYS A 171 -43.54 -13.04 15.39
CA LYS A 171 -44.57 -14.00 15.87
C LYS A 171 -44.12 -15.45 15.77
N LYS A 172 -43.32 -15.83 14.76
CA LYS A 172 -42.78 -17.19 14.63
C LYS A 172 -41.68 -17.48 15.65
N MET A 173 -40.88 -16.47 16.01
CA MET A 173 -39.86 -16.57 17.05
C MET A 173 -40.49 -16.66 18.43
N GLU A 174 -41.49 -15.83 18.75
CA GLU A 174 -42.26 -15.87 20.00
C GLU A 174 -42.97 -17.22 20.19
N ARG A 175 -43.58 -17.78 19.13
CA ARG A 175 -44.19 -19.12 19.16
C ARG A 175 -43.18 -20.25 19.41
N ARG A 176 -41.92 -20.07 19.04
CA ARG A 176 -40.85 -21.06 19.31
C ARG A 176 -40.31 -20.94 20.73
N VAL A 177 -40.10 -19.72 21.22
CA VAL A 177 -39.65 -19.46 22.59
C VAL A 177 -40.71 -19.86 23.62
N GLY A 178 -42.00 -19.61 23.34
CA GLY A 178 -43.10 -20.01 24.21
C GLY A 178 -43.28 -21.53 24.33
N LYS A 179 -42.84 -22.31 23.34
CA LYS A 179 -42.88 -23.78 23.37
C LYS A 179 -41.73 -24.43 24.12
N GLN A 180 -40.65 -23.70 24.41
CA GLN A 180 -39.50 -24.20 25.17
C GLN A 180 -39.62 -23.90 26.67
N ARG A 181 -40.63 -23.13 27.08
CA ARG A 181 -40.87 -22.73 28.48
C ARG A 181 -41.95 -23.56 29.20
N PHE A 182 -42.48 -24.60 28.56
CA PHE A 182 -43.39 -25.57 29.16
C PHE A 182 -42.85 -26.99 28.98
#